data_AF-A0A354EP67-F1
#
_entry.id   AF-A0A354EP67-F1
#
_cell.length_a   1.000
_cell.length_b   1.000
_cell.length_c   1.000
_cell.angle_alpha   90.00
_cell.angle_beta   90.00
_cell.angle_gamma   90.00
#
_symmetry.space_group_name_H-M   'P 1'
#
loop_
_entity.id
_entity.type
_entity.pdbx_description
1 polymer ?
#
loop_
_entity_poly.entity_id
_entity_poly.type
_entity_poly.pdbx_seq_one_letter_code
_entity_poly.pdbx_strand_id
1 'polypeptide(L)'
;MQPWAALIVHGVKDIENRSWPTKFRGPVLIHAGKKYDDLAQDDVDGDIHPVTGEPLDLPDGVIYPTGGIVGVAEIYDCVRASASPWFVGDYGFLIRHARPLPFRPCRGQLGFFTPDYSPPPPPKPKAAKRVPQTDLFRE
;
A
#
# COMPACT_ATOMS: atom_id res chain seq x y z
N MET A 1 0.46 1.90 0.96
CA MET A 1 1.26 2.11 2.19
C MET A 1 0.31 1.92 3.35
N GLN A 2 0.76 1.37 4.48
CA GLN A 2 -0.08 1.30 5.67
C GLN A 2 0.08 2.56 6.53
N PRO A 3 -0.95 3.01 7.27
CA PRO A 3 -2.29 2.40 7.42
C PRO A 3 -3.26 2.68 6.27
N TRP A 4 -2.92 3.59 5.35
CA TRP A 4 -3.82 4.11 4.31
C TRP A 4 -4.55 3.05 3.48
N ALA A 5 -3.87 1.97 3.10
CA ALA A 5 -4.47 0.88 2.33
C ALA A 5 -5.53 0.13 3.14
N ALA A 6 -5.27 -0.13 4.43
CA ALA A 6 -6.24 -0.73 5.34
C ALA A 6 -7.46 0.18 5.53
N LEU A 7 -7.26 1.47 5.77
CA LEU A 7 -8.35 2.44 5.93
C LEU A 7 -9.27 2.47 4.71
N ILE A 8 -8.73 2.36 3.50
CA ILE A 8 -9.53 2.25 2.28
C ILE A 8 -10.35 0.95 2.27
N VAL A 9 -9.70 -0.21 2.40
CA VAL A 9 -10.39 -1.50 2.22
C VAL A 9 -11.37 -1.83 3.33
N HIS A 10 -11.21 -1.23 4.52
CA HIS A 10 -12.17 -1.30 5.62
C HIS A 10 -13.26 -0.22 5.55
N GLY A 11 -13.30 0.59 4.49
CA GLY A 11 -14.37 1.57 4.25
C GLY A 11 -14.29 2.84 5.10
N VAL A 12 -13.17 3.04 5.80
CA VAL A 12 -12.94 4.20 6.67
C VAL A 12 -12.51 5.43 5.84
N LYS A 13 -11.63 5.21 4.85
CA LYS A 13 -11.13 6.23 3.93
C LYS A 13 -11.79 6.10 2.56
N ASP A 14 -12.52 7.14 2.15
CA ASP A 14 -13.37 7.15 0.95
C ASP A 14 -12.72 7.77 -0.30
N ILE A 15 -11.45 8.16 -0.20
CA ILE A 15 -10.73 8.87 -1.27
C ILE A 15 -9.25 8.51 -1.28
N GLU A 16 -8.66 8.29 -2.45
CA GLU A 16 -7.21 8.10 -2.63
C GLU A 16 -6.58 9.36 -3.23
N ASN A 17 -5.61 9.95 -2.53
CA ASN A 17 -4.99 11.20 -2.94
C ASN A 17 -3.77 10.97 -3.85
N ARG A 18 -3.70 11.70 -4.97
CA ARG A 18 -2.61 11.59 -5.96
C ARG A 18 -2.23 12.95 -6.53
N SER A 19 -0.98 13.04 -6.99
CA SER A 19 -0.46 14.20 -7.74
C SER A 19 -0.82 14.16 -9.24
N TRP A 20 -1.58 13.15 -9.68
CA TRP A 20 -1.94 12.96 -11.08
C TRP A 20 -3.42 12.53 -11.21
N PRO A 21 -4.12 12.96 -12.28
CA PRO A 21 -5.52 12.62 -12.51
C PRO A 21 -5.69 11.27 -13.21
N THR A 22 -6.87 10.66 -13.08
CA THR A 22 -7.25 9.47 -13.86
C THR A 22 -8.63 9.59 -14.51
N LYS A 23 -8.76 9.02 -15.72
CA LYS A 23 -10.05 8.79 -16.39
C LYS A 23 -10.64 7.41 -16.10
N PHE A 24 -9.88 6.51 -15.45
CA PHE A 24 -10.35 5.17 -15.13
C PHE A 24 -11.52 5.24 -14.15
N ARG A 25 -12.55 4.42 -14.41
CA ARG A 25 -13.70 4.21 -13.54
C ARG A 25 -14.02 2.72 -13.48
N GLY A 26 -14.30 2.21 -12.29
CA GLY A 26 -14.60 0.80 -12.08
C GLY A 26 -13.74 0.14 -10.99
N PRO A 27 -13.77 -1.19 -10.91
CA PRO A 27 -13.11 -1.93 -9.84
C PRO A 27 -11.59 -1.92 -9.98
N VAL A 28 -10.90 -1.75 -8.85
CA VAL A 28 -9.45 -1.81 -8.71
C VAL A 28 -9.05 -2.65 -7.51
N LEU A 29 -7.95 -3.40 -7.64
CA LEU A 29 -7.33 -4.05 -6.51
C LEU A 29 -6.49 -3.04 -5.73
N ILE A 30 -6.55 -3.12 -4.40
CA ILE A 30 -5.75 -2.28 -3.51
C ILE A 30 -4.50 -3.04 -3.11
N HIS A 31 -3.33 -2.48 -3.44
CA HIS A 31 -2.03 -2.99 -3.04
C HIS A 31 -1.48 -2.21 -1.84
N ALA A 32 -1.10 -2.92 -0.78
CA ALA A 32 -0.33 -2.35 0.31
C ALA A 32 1.16 -2.52 0.01
N GLY A 33 1.87 -1.40 -0.19
CA GLY A 33 3.34 -1.37 -0.23
C GLY A 33 3.98 -1.92 1.04
N LYS A 34 5.31 -2.08 1.04
CA LYS A 34 6.07 -2.66 2.17
C LYS A 34 6.30 -1.71 3.35
N LYS A 35 5.98 -0.43 3.19
CA LYS A 35 6.24 0.61 4.19
C LYS A 35 4.98 1.00 4.93
N TYR A 36 5.20 1.40 6.17
CA TYR A 36 4.26 2.17 6.97
C TYR A 36 4.56 3.67 6.84
N ASP A 37 3.51 4.44 7.05
CA ASP A 37 3.57 5.83 7.45
C ASP A 37 3.42 5.83 8.98
N ASP A 38 4.56 5.89 9.69
CA ASP A 38 4.60 5.61 11.13
C ASP A 38 3.78 6.64 11.93
N LEU A 39 3.80 7.93 11.52
CA LEU A 39 3.01 8.98 12.18
C LEU A 39 1.51 8.75 12.01
N ALA A 40 1.08 8.43 10.78
CA ALA A 40 -0.32 8.13 10.54
C ALA A 40 -0.76 6.83 11.24
N GLN A 41 0.15 5.87 11.42
CA GLN A 41 -0.12 4.66 12.18
C GLN A 41 -0.28 4.97 13.67
N ASP A 42 0.58 5.81 14.26
CA ASP A 42 0.49 6.23 15.65
C ASP A 42 -0.84 6.94 15.95
N ASP A 43 -1.28 7.84 15.05
CA ASP A 43 -2.59 8.50 15.16
C ASP A 43 -3.73 7.48 15.10
N VAL A 44 -3.71 6.58 14.13
CA VAL A 44 -4.75 5.54 13.94
C VAL A 44 -4.81 4.58 15.14
N ASP A 45 -3.66 4.17 15.69
CA ASP A 45 -3.59 3.32 16.88
C ASP A 45 -4.07 4.05 18.15
N GLY A 46 -4.08 5.39 18.13
CA GLY A 46 -4.64 6.26 19.16
C GLY A 46 -6.10 6.67 18.92
N ASP A 47 -6.79 6.06 17.96
CA ASP A 47 -8.15 6.43 17.53
C ASP A 47 -8.27 7.91 17.09
N ILE A 48 -7.24 8.41 16.39
CA ILE A 48 -7.15 9.78 15.88
C ILE A 48 -7.09 9.74 14.34
N HIS A 49 -7.84 10.63 13.71
CA HIS A 49 -7.88 10.78 12.26
C HIS A 49 -6.60 11.47 11.78
N PRO A 50 -5.70 10.79 11.03
CA PRO A 50 -4.34 11.27 10.76
C PRO A 50 -4.25 12.51 9.85
N VAL A 51 -5.38 13.00 9.33
CA VAL A 51 -5.43 14.24 8.53
C VAL A 51 -6.05 15.40 9.30
N THR A 52 -6.97 15.14 10.23
CA THR A 52 -7.76 16.19 10.88
C THR A 52 -7.46 16.33 12.37
N GLY A 53 -6.90 15.29 13.00
CA GLY A 53 -6.68 15.23 14.45
C GLY A 53 -7.95 14.94 15.26
N GLU A 54 -9.09 14.73 14.62
CA GLU A 54 -10.36 14.41 15.27
C GLU A 54 -10.44 12.92 15.65
N PRO A 55 -11.32 12.51 16.58
CA PRO A 55 -11.52 11.10 16.90
C PRO A 55 -11.89 10.27 15.65
N LEU A 56 -11.32 9.06 15.57
CA LEU A 56 -11.51 8.11 14.48
C LEU A 56 -12.08 6.80 15.00
N ASP A 57 -13.28 6.44 14.54
CA ASP A 57 -13.85 5.13 14.79
C ASP A 57 -13.31 4.11 13.77
N LEU A 58 -12.56 3.11 14.25
CA LEU A 58 -12.11 1.98 13.45
C LEU A 58 -13.00 0.75 13.66
N PRO A 59 -13.28 -0.03 12.61
CA PRO A 59 -13.88 -1.35 12.77
C PRO A 59 -12.98 -2.26 13.61
N ASP A 60 -13.59 -3.18 14.37
CA ASP A 60 -12.82 -4.20 15.09
C ASP A 60 -12.02 -5.08 14.12
N GLY A 61 -10.79 -5.42 14.53
CA GLY A 61 -9.97 -6.41 13.82
C GLY A 61 -9.38 -5.93 12.49
N VAL A 62 -9.19 -4.62 12.30
CA VAL A 62 -8.39 -4.10 11.18
C VAL A 62 -6.99 -4.71 11.24
N ILE A 63 -6.53 -5.24 10.10
CA ILE A 63 -5.18 -5.77 9.93
C ILE A 63 -4.44 -4.97 8.87
N TYR A 64 -3.11 -4.95 9.00
CA TYR A 64 -2.23 -4.13 8.16
C TYR A 64 -1.22 -4.97 7.36
N PRO A 65 -1.65 -5.93 6.52
CA PRO A 65 -0.72 -6.71 5.71
C PRO A 65 0.05 -5.81 4.73
N THR A 66 1.28 -6.19 4.40
CA THR A 66 2.15 -5.41 3.51
C THR A 66 2.72 -6.27 2.37
N GLY A 67 3.09 -5.63 1.26
CA GLY A 67 3.73 -6.28 0.12
C GLY A 67 2.79 -7.11 -0.75
N GLY A 68 1.51 -6.75 -0.85
CA GLY A 68 0.55 -7.52 -1.65
C GLY A 68 -0.82 -6.86 -1.79
N ILE A 69 -1.72 -7.58 -2.45
CA ILE A 69 -3.13 -7.21 -2.56
C ILE A 69 -3.83 -7.47 -1.22
N VAL A 70 -4.56 -6.45 -0.74
CA VAL A 70 -5.24 -6.46 0.56
C VAL A 70 -6.75 -6.27 0.43
N GLY A 71 -7.22 -5.83 -0.73
CA GLY A 71 -8.64 -5.64 -0.97
C GLY A 71 -8.97 -5.19 -2.37
N VAL A 72 -10.23 -4.80 -2.55
CA VAL A 72 -10.78 -4.26 -3.78
C VAL A 72 -11.63 -3.05 -3.44
N ALA A 73 -11.69 -2.10 -4.35
CA ALA A 73 -12.63 -0.99 -4.27
C ALA A 73 -13.02 -0.53 -5.68
N GLU A 74 -14.00 0.35 -5.79
CA GLU A 74 -14.40 0.97 -7.06
C GLU A 74 -14.00 2.44 -7.07
N ILE A 75 -13.25 2.86 -8.08
CA ILE A 75 -13.03 4.28 -8.36
C ILE A 75 -14.22 4.77 -9.18
N TYR A 76 -15.03 5.66 -8.63
CA TYR A 76 -16.23 6.18 -9.31
C TYR A 76 -16.08 7.64 -9.76
N ASP A 77 -15.13 8.40 -9.21
CA ASP A 77 -14.77 9.71 -9.73
C ASP A 77 -13.30 10.12 -9.46
N CYS A 78 -12.86 11.21 -10.08
CA CYS A 78 -11.56 11.84 -9.87
C CYS A 78 -11.76 13.36 -9.82
N VAL A 79 -11.56 13.95 -8.64
CA VAL A 79 -11.87 15.36 -8.36
C VAL A 79 -10.61 16.15 -8.01
N ARG A 80 -10.68 17.48 -8.12
CA ARG A 80 -9.62 18.42 -7.69
C ARG A 80 -9.90 19.08 -6.34
N ALA A 81 -11.09 18.85 -5.80
CA ALA A 81 -11.53 19.32 -4.49
C ALA A 81 -12.59 18.36 -3.97
N SER A 82 -12.60 18.12 -2.67
CA SER A 82 -13.61 17.30 -2.00
C SER A 82 -13.82 17.83 -0.57
N ALA A 83 -15.05 17.67 -0.05
CA ALA A 83 -15.38 17.94 1.34
C ALA A 83 -15.04 16.79 2.28
N SER A 84 -14.60 15.63 1.75
CA SER A 84 -14.16 14.51 2.57
C SER A 84 -13.00 14.94 3.47
N PRO A 85 -13.00 14.62 4.77
CA PRO A 85 -11.90 14.93 5.69
C PRO A 85 -10.60 14.22 5.29
N TRP A 86 -10.69 13.23 4.41
CA TRP A 86 -9.57 12.45 3.91
C TRP A 86 -8.88 13.06 2.68
N PHE A 87 -9.42 14.14 2.10
CA PHE A 87 -8.89 14.77 0.89
C PHE A 87 -7.71 15.69 1.21
N VAL A 88 -6.57 15.43 0.59
CA VAL A 88 -5.38 16.29 0.64
C VAL A 88 -4.68 16.31 -0.73
N GLY A 89 -4.02 17.41 -1.06
CA GLY A 89 -3.24 17.53 -2.31
C GLY A 89 -4.06 17.89 -3.54
N ASP A 90 -3.63 17.42 -4.71
CA ASP A 90 -4.08 17.94 -6.02
C ASP A 90 -5.30 17.23 -6.60
N TYR A 91 -5.35 15.90 -6.47
CA TYR A 91 -6.40 15.05 -7.02
C TYR A 91 -6.81 13.97 -6.02
N GLY A 92 -8.12 13.71 -5.97
CA GLY A 92 -8.70 12.66 -5.14
C GLY A 92 -9.50 11.69 -6.00
N PHE A 93 -9.13 10.41 -5.97
CA PHE A 93 -9.89 9.35 -6.61
C PHE A 93 -10.96 8.92 -5.62
N LEU A 94 -12.23 9.20 -5.92
CA LEU A 94 -13.35 8.86 -5.02
C LEU A 94 -13.61 7.36 -5.08
N ILE A 95 -13.73 6.75 -3.90
CA ILE A 95 -13.81 5.31 -3.72
C ILE A 95 -15.18 4.93 -3.14
N ARG A 96 -15.73 3.81 -3.63
CA ARG A 96 -16.90 3.14 -3.03
C ARG A 96 -16.75 1.63 -3.10
N HIS A 97 -17.66 0.91 -2.44
CA HIS A 97 -17.71 -0.56 -2.44
C HIS A 97 -16.37 -1.21 -2.02
N ALA A 98 -15.61 -0.54 -1.17
CA ALA A 98 -14.35 -1.04 -0.68
C ALA A 98 -14.58 -2.20 0.28
N ARG A 99 -13.77 -3.25 0.15
CA ARG A 99 -13.80 -4.41 1.04
C ARG A 99 -12.45 -5.12 1.07
N PRO A 100 -12.09 -5.74 2.22
CA PRO A 100 -10.89 -6.57 2.28
C PRO A 100 -11.04 -7.81 1.39
N LEU A 101 -9.89 -8.32 0.95
CA LEU A 101 -9.75 -9.60 0.26
C LEU A 101 -8.72 -10.45 1.02
N PRO A 102 -8.72 -11.78 0.86
CA PRO A 102 -7.61 -12.60 1.33
C PRO A 102 -6.28 -12.05 0.83
N PHE A 103 -5.32 -11.86 1.74
CA PHE A 103 -4.02 -11.29 1.40
C PHE A 103 -3.34 -12.13 0.33
N ARG A 104 -2.86 -11.46 -0.73
CA ARG A 104 -2.12 -12.12 -1.81
C ARG A 104 -0.82 -11.39 -2.10
N PRO A 105 0.36 -11.97 -1.75
CA PRO A 105 1.63 -11.32 -1.95
C PRO A 105 1.91 -11.12 -3.44
N CYS A 106 2.34 -9.92 -3.81
CA CYS A 106 2.78 -9.59 -5.16
C CYS A 106 3.63 -8.31 -5.16
N ARG A 107 4.49 -8.18 -6.17
CA ARG A 107 5.31 -6.98 -6.33
C ARG A 107 4.42 -5.81 -6.75
N GLY A 108 4.46 -4.72 -5.98
CA GLY A 108 3.80 -3.46 -6.35
C GLY A 108 4.53 -2.71 -7.46
N GLN A 109 3.81 -1.85 -8.17
CA GLN A 109 4.33 -0.98 -9.22
C GLN A 109 3.72 0.43 -9.10
N LEU A 110 4.34 1.42 -9.74
CA LEU A 110 3.79 2.78 -9.81
C LEU A 110 2.62 2.82 -10.80
N GLY A 111 1.61 3.64 -10.50
CA GLY A 111 0.40 3.75 -11.31
C GLY A 111 -0.51 2.52 -11.19
N PHE A 112 -1.47 2.40 -12.12
CA PHE A 112 -2.26 1.18 -12.25
C PHE A 112 -1.42 0.07 -12.89
N PHE A 113 -1.53 -1.14 -12.34
CA PHE A 113 -0.82 -2.31 -12.84
C PHE A 113 -1.66 -3.57 -12.67
N THR A 114 -1.36 -4.59 -13.47
CA THR A 114 -1.91 -5.93 -13.29
C THR A 114 -0.98 -6.72 -12.36
N PRO A 115 -1.47 -7.25 -11.23
CA PRO A 115 -0.64 -8.03 -10.32
C PRO A 115 -0.07 -9.30 -10.99
N ASP A 116 1.23 -9.51 -10.82
CA ASP A 116 1.89 -10.77 -11.15
C ASP A 116 2.04 -11.61 -9.87
N TYR A 117 1.49 -12.82 -9.92
CA TYR A 117 1.51 -13.79 -8.82
C TYR A 117 2.49 -14.94 -9.06
N SER A 118 3.31 -14.83 -10.10
CA SER A 118 4.37 -15.81 -10.36
C SER A 118 5.29 -15.90 -9.15
N PRO A 119 5.76 -17.11 -8.79
CA PRO A 119 6.72 -17.27 -7.72
C PRO A 119 7.98 -16.45 -8.03
N PRO A 120 8.64 -15.90 -7.00
CA PRO A 120 9.91 -15.21 -7.22
C PRO A 120 10.90 -16.18 -7.88
N PRO A 121 11.73 -15.72 -8.81
CA PRO A 121 12.79 -16.56 -9.35
C PRO A 121 13.67 -17.05 -8.18
N PRO A 122 14.22 -18.27 -8.27
CA PRO A 122 15.10 -18.79 -7.23
C PRO A 122 16.24 -17.80 -6.98
N PRO A 123 16.70 -17.68 -5.72
CA PRO A 123 17.81 -16.79 -5.40
C PRO A 123 19.01 -17.15 -6.28
N LYS A 124 19.66 -16.14 -6.86
CA LYS A 124 20.91 -16.36 -7.60
C LYS A 124 21.91 -17.04 -6.64
N PRO A 125 22.68 -18.06 -7.10
CA PRO A 125 23.72 -18.65 -6.28
C PRO A 125 24.64 -17.55 -5.76
N LYS A 126 24.94 -17.55 -4.46
CA LYS A 126 25.97 -16.64 -3.93
C LYS A 126 27.28 -16.98 -4.64
N ALA A 127 27.95 -15.99 -5.21
CA ALA A 127 29.28 -16.18 -5.78
C ALA A 127 30.18 -16.84 -4.73
N ALA A 128 30.81 -17.96 -5.09
CA ALA A 128 31.76 -18.62 -4.21
C ALA A 128 32.85 -17.60 -3.84
N LYS A 129 33.08 -17.41 -2.54
CA LYS A 129 34.22 -16.61 -2.08
C LYS A 129 35.47 -17.29 -2.62
N ARG A 130 36.26 -16.58 -3.43
CA ARG A 130 37.61 -17.03 -3.80
C ARG A 130 38.39 -17.22 -2.50
N VAL A 131 38.79 -18.45 -2.20
CA VAL A 131 39.76 -18.72 -1.15
C VAL A 131 41.09 -18.13 -1.63
N PRO A 132 41.73 -17.21 -0.89
CA PRO A 132 43.06 -16.73 -1.23
C PRO A 132 44.02 -17.92 -1.20
N GLN A 133 44.70 -18.18 -2.31
CA GLN A 133 45.83 -19.10 -2.35
C GLN A 133 46.97 -18.40 -1.60
N THR A 134 47.18 -18.76 -0.34
CA THR A 134 48.36 -18.29 0.40
C THR A 134 49.58 -18.97 -0.19
N ASP A 135 50.55 -18.16 -0.62
CA ASP A 135 51.87 -18.60 -1.08
C ASP A 135 52.54 -19.44 0.01
N LEU A 136 52.45 -20.76 -0.13
CA LEU A 136 53.50 -21.66 0.33
C LEU A 136 54.70 -21.41 -0.60
N PHE A 137 55.91 -21.46 -0.04
CA PHE A 137 57.21 -21.22 -0.68
C PHE A 137 57.73 -19.77 -0.62
N ARG A 138 58.38 -19.43 0.51
CA ARG A 138 59.71 -18.80 0.46
C ARG A 138 60.64 -19.51 1.43
N GLU A 139 61.71 -20.04 0.85
CA GLU A 139 62.95 -20.47 1.53
C GLU A 139 63.74 -19.27 2.05
#